data_AF-A0A920Q7F3-F1
#
_entry.id   AF-A0A920Q7F3-F1
#
_cell.length_a   1.000
_cell.length_b   1.000
_cell.length_c   1.000
_cell.angle_alpha   90.00
_cell.angle_beta   90.00
_cell.angle_gamma   90.00
#
_symmetry.space_group_name_H-M   'P 1'
#
loop_
_entity.id
_entity.type
_entity.pdbx_description
1 polymer ?
#
loop_
_entity_poly.entity_id
_entity_poly.type
_entity_poly.pdbx_seq_one_letter_code
_entity_poly.pdbx_strand_id
1 'polypeptide(L)' 'MKSSWIKRWMSLIVWRRVAAGVRYTKRSLNQWLRQAEHTAFDYSLALEMLGFFGEDIQEGLDSVRERRDPKFPSVQ' A
#
# COMPACT_ATOMS: atom_id res chain seq x y z
N MET A 1 -9.06 -48.64 -12.82
CA MET A 1 -7.85 -47.82 -13.03
C MET A 1 -8.06 -46.65 -14.03
N LYS A 2 -9.24 -45.99 -14.06
CA LYS A 2 -9.52 -44.84 -14.97
C LYS A 2 -9.97 -43.54 -14.27
N SER A 3 -10.21 -43.54 -12.95
CA SER A 3 -10.72 -42.34 -12.25
C SER A 3 -9.64 -41.37 -11.77
N SER A 4 -8.38 -41.81 -11.61
CA SER A 4 -7.29 -40.97 -11.10
C SER A 4 -6.90 -39.85 -12.08
N TRP A 5 -6.83 -40.16 -13.38
CA TRP A 5 -6.48 -39.16 -14.40
C TRP A 5 -7.58 -38.11 -14.59
N ILE A 6 -8.85 -38.51 -14.50
CA ILE A 6 -10.00 -37.60 -14.57
C ILE A 6 -10.00 -36.64 -13.38
N LYS A 7 -9.77 -37.12 -12.15
CA LYS A 7 -9.69 -36.25 -10.95
C LYS A 7 -8.55 -35.23 -11.06
N ARG A 8 -7.38 -35.65 -11.57
CA ARG A 8 -6.23 -34.76 -11.74
C ARG A 8 -6.48 -33.72 -12.84
N TRP A 9 -7.13 -34.11 -13.93
CA TRP A 9 -7.55 -33.20 -15.00
C TRP A 9 -8.60 -32.18 -14.53
N MET A 10 -9.61 -32.63 -13.78
CA MET A 10 -10.62 -31.75 -13.17
C MET A 10 -9.98 -30.76 -12.18
N SER A 11 -9.06 -31.25 -11.33
CA SER A 11 -8.32 -30.40 -10.38
C SER A 11 -7.54 -29.30 -11.10
N LEU A 12 -6.82 -29.62 -12.18
CA LEU A 12 -6.07 -28.62 -12.97
C LEU A 12 -6.98 -27.55 -13.59
N ILE A 13 -8.17 -27.93 -14.06
CA ILE A 13 -9.14 -26.98 -14.63
C ILE A 13 -9.71 -26.06 -13.55
N VAL A 14 -10.10 -26.63 -12.41
CA VAL A 14 -10.63 -25.85 -11.28
C VAL A 14 -9.58 -24.89 -10.75
N TRP A 15 -8.35 -25.36 -10.52
CA TRP A 15 -7.22 -24.54 -10.07
C TRP A 15 -6.94 -23.38 -11.02
N ARG A 16 -6.91 -23.64 -12.32
CA ARG A 16 -6.65 -22.62 -13.34
C ARG A 16 -7.76 -21.56 -13.39
N ARG A 17 -9.02 -21.92 -13.14
CA ARG A 17 -10.14 -20.97 -13.08
C ARG A 17 -10.14 -20.13 -11.80
N VAL A 18 -9.86 -20.72 -10.65
CA VAL A 18 -9.77 -19.99 -9.36
C VAL A 18 -8.64 -18.96 -9.41
N ALA A 19 -7.47 -19.33 -9.95
CA ALA A 19 -6.34 -18.41 -10.10
C ALA A 19 -6.66 -17.20 -10.99
N ALA A 20 -7.43 -17.39 -12.06
CA ALA A 20 -7.86 -16.29 -12.92
C ALA A 20 -8.82 -15.34 -12.18
N GLY A 21 -9.79 -15.88 -11.43
CA GLY A 21 -10.74 -15.08 -10.64
C GLY A 21 -10.03 -14.19 -9.62
N VAL A 22 -9.09 -14.74 -8.85
CA VAL A 22 -8.33 -13.99 -7.84
C VAL A 22 -7.51 -12.85 -8.49
N ARG A 23 -6.90 -13.09 -9.65
CA ARG A 23 -6.13 -12.04 -10.36
C ARG A 23 -7.03 -10.89 -10.81
N TYR A 24 -8.23 -11.17 -11.30
CA TYR A 24 -9.16 -10.13 -11.73
C TYR A 24 -9.74 -9.35 -10.55
N THR A 25 -10.08 -10.02 -9.43
CA THR A 25 -10.51 -9.33 -8.21
C THR A 25 -9.41 -8.43 -7.65
N LYS A 26 -8.15 -8.89 -7.64
CA LYS A 26 -7.01 -8.04 -7.27
C LYS A 26 -6.89 -6.85 -8.22
N ARG A 27 -7.05 -7.06 -9.53
CA ARG A 27 -6.99 -5.99 -10.50
C ARG A 27 -8.09 -4.96 -10.29
N SER A 28 -9.34 -5.38 -10.07
CA SER A 28 -10.46 -4.46 -9.84
C SER A 28 -10.28 -3.64 -8.56
N LEU A 29 -9.84 -4.26 -7.46
CA LEU A 29 -9.53 -3.54 -6.21
C LEU A 29 -8.36 -2.57 -6.39
N ASN A 30 -7.30 -2.99 -7.08
CA ASN A 30 -6.17 -2.12 -7.36
C ASN A 30 -6.53 -0.94 -8.26
N GLN A 31 -7.56 -1.03 -9.10
CA GLN A 31 -8.01 0.13 -9.89
C GLN A 31 -8.62 1.21 -9.01
N TRP A 32 -9.37 0.83 -7.98
CA TRP A 32 -9.89 1.79 -7.00
C TRP A 32 -8.76 2.50 -6.24
N LEU A 33 -7.74 1.74 -5.82
CA LEU A 33 -6.54 2.31 -5.20
C LEU A 33 -5.81 3.26 -6.15
N ARG A 34 -5.55 2.85 -7.40
CA ARG A 34 -4.88 3.71 -8.39
C ARG A 34 -5.63 5.01 -8.65
N GLN A 35 -6.96 4.97 -8.69
CA GLN A 35 -7.77 6.18 -8.84
C GLN A 35 -7.65 7.12 -7.63
N ALA A 36 -7.54 6.58 -6.42
CA ALA A 36 -7.31 7.37 -5.21
C ALA A 36 -5.85 7.88 -5.09
N GLU A 37 -4.88 7.08 -5.55
CA GLU A 37 -3.45 7.42 -5.54
C GLU A 37 -3.14 8.65 -6.39
N HIS A 38 -3.74 8.77 -7.58
CA HIS A 38 -3.40 9.82 -8.55
C HIS A 38 -3.61 11.27 -8.12
N THR A 39 -4.42 11.53 -7.10
CA THR A 39 -4.68 12.90 -6.64
C THR A 39 -4.45 13.02 -5.15
N ALA A 40 -5.14 12.21 -4.34
CA ALA A 40 -5.08 12.36 -2.89
C ALA A 40 -3.68 12.04 -2.34
N PHE A 41 -3.05 10.95 -2.82
CA PHE A 41 -1.73 10.56 -2.34
C PHE A 41 -0.64 11.51 -2.83
N ASP A 42 -0.63 11.84 -4.13
CA ASP A 42 0.34 12.77 -4.72
C ASP A 42 0.28 14.16 -4.06
N TYR A 43 -0.92 14.68 -3.74
CA TYR A 43 -1.05 15.94 -2.99
C TYR A 43 -0.56 15.83 -1.54
N SER A 44 -0.90 14.74 -0.82
CA SER A 44 -0.41 14.56 0.55
C SER A 44 1.11 14.46 0.61
N LEU A 45 1.71 13.76 -0.36
CA LEU A 45 3.16 13.63 -0.47
C LEU A 45 3.80 14.97 -0.84
N ALA A 46 3.22 15.72 -1.77
CA ALA A 46 3.73 17.05 -2.11
C ALA A 46 3.69 18.01 -0.91
N LEU A 47 2.60 18.00 -0.13
CA LEU A 47 2.49 18.80 1.09
C LEU A 47 3.50 18.38 2.16
N GLU A 48 3.72 17.07 2.34
CA GLU A 48 4.75 16.54 3.23
C GLU A 48 6.16 16.95 2.76
N MET A 49 6.44 16.88 1.46
CA MET A 49 7.71 17.29 0.86
C MET A 49 7.98 18.80 1.01
N LEU A 50 6.94 19.64 0.94
CA LEU A 50 7.06 21.07 1.21
C LEU A 50 7.43 21.36 2.67
N GLY A 51 6.87 20.60 3.61
CA GLY A 51 7.24 20.65 5.02
C GLY A 51 8.60 20.01 5.33
N PHE A 52 9.18 19.25 4.37
CA PHE A 52 10.30 18.35 4.63
C PHE A 52 11.62 19.05 5.01
N PHE A 53 11.78 20.31 4.60
CA PHE A 53 12.95 21.12 4.90
C PHE A 53 12.72 22.14 6.04
N GLY A 54 11.59 22.06 6.74
CA GLY A 54 11.25 22.94 7.85
C GLY A 54 12.02 22.59 9.13
N GLU A 55 12.15 23.58 10.02
CA GLU A 55 12.77 23.43 11.36
C GLU A 55 12.08 22.36 12.21
N ASP A 56 10.78 22.10 11.97
CA ASP A 56 9.99 21.09 12.65
C ASP A 56 10.53 19.66 12.49
N ILE A 57 11.19 19.34 11.37
CA ILE A 57 11.72 17.99 11.14
C ILE A 57 13.05 17.76 11.84
N GLN A 58 13.89 18.80 11.93
CA GLN A 58 15.11 18.72 12.73
C GLN A 58 14.76 18.51 14.19
N GLU A 59 13.80 19.29 14.70
CA GLU A 59 13.26 19.15 16.05
C GLU A 59 12.57 17.79 16.29
N GLY A 60 11.82 17.28 15.31
CA GLY A 60 11.25 15.93 15.33
C GLY A 60 12.32 14.82 15.40
N LEU A 61 13.41 14.97 14.64
CA LEU A 61 14.51 14.00 14.65
C LEU A 61 15.29 14.05 15.97
N ASP A 62 15.56 15.24 16.48
CA ASP A 62 16.33 15.45 17.71
C ASP A 62 15.54 15.03 18.94
N SER A 63 14.24 15.31 19.00
CA SER A 63 13.37 14.81 20.08
C SER A 63 13.29 13.29 20.15
N VAL A 64 13.23 12.60 18.99
CA VAL A 64 13.26 11.13 18.94
C VAL A 64 14.61 10.58 19.40
N ARG A 65 15.71 11.22 19.03
CA ARG A 65 17.07 10.84 19.45
C ARG A 65 17.29 11.06 20.94
N GLU A 66 16.84 12.20 21.47
CA GLU A 66 17.03 12.62 22.85
C GLU A 66 15.94 12.08 23.79
N ARG A 67 14.90 11.42 23.26
CA ARG A 67 13.74 10.88 24.00
C ARG A 67 13.06 11.93 24.89
N ARG A 68 12.95 13.15 24.37
CA ARG A 68 12.23 14.24 25.01
C ARG A 68 10.95 14.55 24.25
N ASP A 69 10.06 15.29 24.88
CA ASP A 69 8.90 15.82 24.18
C ASP A 69 9.35 16.83 23.09
N PRO A 70 8.82 16.73 21.87
CA PRO A 70 9.13 17.65 20.78
C PRO A 70 8.54 19.05 21.04
N LYS A 71 9.29 20.08 20.69
CA LYS A 71 8.88 21.49 20.77
C LYS A 71 8.85 22.10 19.37
N PHE A 72 7.81 21.80 18.62
CA PHE A 72 7.67 22.27 17.25
C PHE A 72 7.53 23.80 17.19
N PRO A 73 8.43 24.51 16.47
CA PRO A 73 8.31 25.96 16.29
C PRO A 73 7.06 26.38 15.50
N SER A 74 6.48 25.52 14.66
CA SER A 74 5.24 25.83 13.92
C SER A 74 3.95 25.81 14.74
N VAL A 75 3.99 25.28 15.97
CA VAL A 75 2.82 25.13 16.84
C VAL A 75 2.76 26.25 17.90
N GLN A 76 3.63 27.25 17.79
CA GLN A 76 3.72 28.38 18.72
C GLN A 76 2.67 29.47 18.44
#